data_AF-A0AAJ3UFX7-F1
#
_entry.id   AF-A0AAJ3UFX7-F1
#
_cell.length_a   1.000
_cell.length_b   1.000
_cell.length_c   1.000
_cell.angle_alpha   90.00
_cell.angle_beta   90.00
_cell.angle_gamma   90.00
#
_symmetry.space_group_name_H-M   'P 1'
#
loop_
_entity.id
_entity.type
_entity.pdbx_description
1 polymer ?
#
loop_
_entity_poly.entity_id
_entity_poly.type
_entity_poly.pdbx_seq_one_letter_code
_entity_poly.pdbx_strand_id
1 'polypeptide(L)'
;MTVEFVANGGFKLSNQGRSLLLKMIAIWGENAIFSDRNLLRVAGALFDYVLDLDEETNVDKCVSLTPAKAPPHADDDVAYKFTDNAALEFWLQGSIRLNPLHFYHTIENEEAVDVREGLGMIHLVSPKESLGMISNSGFNSLVICTSSDARKTERSLRHAKFGSRLLRINRVTTFAQKIANLLGATRFAVRDVNYSNVKIVKGVSDLPEKFFELNGTGDLKDAALEYAAIHHLDALIEATEAASVFTKPNIYRPERERRLLFVMERDVTQWTSVQDKSLAEHIEVVV
;
A
#
# COMPACT_ATOMS: atom_id res chain seq x y z
N MET A 1 -9.41 -16.54 14.14
CA MET A 1 -8.53 -15.39 14.40
C MET A 1 -7.22 -15.92 14.98
N THR A 2 -6.10 -15.32 14.62
CA THR A 2 -4.77 -15.61 15.19
C THR A 2 -4.01 -14.30 15.43
N VAL A 3 -3.31 -14.22 16.56
CA VAL A 3 -2.30 -13.20 16.85
C VAL A 3 -0.95 -13.92 16.91
N GLU A 4 -0.03 -13.53 16.06
CA GLU A 4 1.30 -14.14 15.97
C GLU A 4 2.37 -13.07 16.14
N PHE A 5 3.32 -13.29 17.06
CA PHE A 5 4.49 -12.43 17.17
C PHE A 5 5.54 -12.84 16.12
N VAL A 6 5.89 -11.89 15.24
CA VAL A 6 6.93 -12.04 14.22
C VAL A 6 8.18 -11.32 14.72
N ALA A 7 9.27 -12.07 14.91
CA ALA A 7 10.55 -11.51 15.33
C ALA A 7 10.99 -10.37 14.40
N ASN A 8 11.37 -9.23 14.98
CA ASN A 8 11.71 -7.98 14.27
C ASN A 8 10.59 -7.42 13.36
N GLY A 9 9.37 -7.96 13.44
CA GLY A 9 8.22 -7.57 12.63
C GLY A 9 7.01 -7.05 13.43
N GLY A 10 6.90 -7.41 14.71
CA GLY A 10 5.77 -7.03 15.57
C GLY A 10 4.67 -8.10 15.61
N PHE A 11 3.41 -7.71 15.71
CA PHE A 11 2.28 -8.63 15.85
C PHE A 11 1.47 -8.74 14.56
N LYS A 12 1.40 -9.93 13.99
CA LYS A 12 0.52 -10.24 12.86
C LYS A 12 -0.87 -10.57 13.38
N LEU A 13 -1.83 -9.72 13.06
CA LEU A 13 -3.26 -9.94 13.31
C LEU A 13 -3.87 -10.60 12.08
N SER A 14 -4.52 -11.76 12.26
CA SER A 14 -5.20 -12.44 11.16
C SER A 14 -6.61 -12.87 11.53
N ASN A 15 -7.55 -12.61 10.64
CA ASN A 15 -8.93 -13.09 10.76
C ASN A 15 -9.51 -13.39 9.38
N GLN A 16 -10.27 -14.48 9.27
CA GLN A 16 -10.89 -14.93 8.02
C GLN A 16 -9.93 -15.04 6.81
N GLY A 17 -8.65 -15.32 7.07
CA GLY A 17 -7.61 -15.44 6.04
C GLY A 17 -7.04 -14.11 5.53
N ARG A 18 -7.42 -12.97 6.10
CA ARG A 18 -6.81 -11.65 5.87
C ARG A 18 -5.90 -11.30 7.03
N SER A 19 -4.83 -10.57 6.77
CA SER A 19 -3.90 -10.13 7.82
C SER A 19 -3.49 -8.66 7.75
N LEU A 20 -3.01 -8.17 8.89
CA LEU A 20 -2.29 -6.91 9.06
C LEU A 20 -1.10 -7.17 10.02
N LEU A 21 0.07 -6.61 9.74
CA LEU A 21 1.22 -6.68 10.65
C LEU A 21 1.33 -5.36 11.39
N LEU A 22 1.10 -5.36 12.70
CA LEU A 22 1.34 -4.21 13.58
C LEU A 22 2.78 -4.22 14.05
N LYS A 23 3.61 -3.31 13.54
CA LYS A 23 5.00 -3.15 13.95
C LYS A 23 5.11 -2.44 15.30
N MET A 24 4.26 -1.44 15.54
CA MET A 24 4.30 -0.62 16.75
C MET A 24 2.93 0.01 17.02
N ILE A 25 2.62 0.23 18.30
CA ILE A 25 1.40 0.87 18.77
C ILE A 25 1.74 1.87 19.88
N ALA A 26 1.14 3.04 19.83
CA ALA A 26 1.24 4.07 20.86
C ALA A 26 -0.16 4.58 21.18
N ILE A 27 -0.57 4.42 22.44
CA ILE A 27 -1.86 4.87 22.94
C ILE A 27 -1.60 6.14 23.75
N TRP A 28 -2.29 7.22 23.42
CA TRP A 28 -2.22 8.45 24.19
C TRP A 28 -3.55 8.64 24.92
N GLY A 29 -3.45 8.76 26.25
CA GLY A 29 -4.58 8.84 27.20
C GLY A 29 -5.49 10.06 27.02
N GLU A 30 -6.47 10.17 27.93
CA GLU A 30 -7.54 11.16 27.90
C GLU A 30 -7.10 12.58 27.47
N ASN A 31 -7.77 13.09 26.43
CA ASN A 31 -7.60 14.42 25.84
C ASN A 31 -6.28 14.65 25.09
N ALA A 32 -5.50 13.61 24.80
CA ALA A 32 -4.31 13.70 23.95
C ALA A 32 -4.67 13.72 22.45
N ILE A 33 -5.45 14.72 22.04
CA ILE A 33 -5.78 14.94 20.62
C ILE A 33 -4.67 15.75 19.96
N PHE A 34 -3.95 15.14 19.03
CA PHE A 34 -2.86 15.81 18.34
C PHE A 34 -3.34 16.68 17.19
N SER A 35 -2.78 17.89 17.13
CA SER A 35 -2.78 18.68 15.90
C SER A 35 -2.00 17.95 14.80
N ASP A 36 -2.33 18.23 13.54
CA ASP A 36 -1.64 17.62 12.39
C ASP A 36 -0.13 17.90 12.42
N ARG A 37 0.30 19.08 12.91
CA ARG A 37 1.71 19.40 13.11
C ARG A 37 2.39 18.46 14.11
N ASN A 38 1.70 18.10 15.20
CA ASN A 38 2.25 17.17 16.18
C ASN A 38 2.30 15.74 15.62
N LEU A 39 1.31 15.34 14.83
CA LEU A 39 1.31 14.04 14.15
C LEU A 39 2.47 13.89 13.19
N LEU A 40 2.74 14.92 12.38
CA LEU A 40 3.89 14.92 11.47
C LEU A 40 5.23 14.78 12.22
N ARG A 41 5.36 15.42 13.40
CA ARG A 41 6.56 15.30 14.25
C ARG A 41 6.73 13.92 14.85
N VAL A 42 5.66 13.39 15.45
CA VAL A 42 5.65 12.05 16.04
C VAL A 42 5.97 11.01 14.98
N ALA A 43 5.29 11.06 13.85
CA ALA A 43 5.53 10.13 12.76
C ALA A 43 6.94 10.23 12.17
N GLY A 44 7.51 11.44 12.07
CA GLY A 44 8.92 11.61 11.70
C GLY A 44 9.86 10.89 12.66
N ALA A 45 9.66 11.07 13.97
CA ALA A 45 10.48 10.41 15.00
C ALA A 45 10.29 8.88 15.02
N LEU A 46 9.06 8.42 14.84
CA LEU A 46 8.77 6.98 14.77
C LEU A 46 9.32 6.35 13.49
N PHE A 47 9.37 7.11 12.40
CA PHE A 47 9.99 6.66 11.16
C PHE A 47 11.49 6.51 11.35
N ASP A 48 12.16 7.48 11.98
CA ASP A 48 13.59 7.37 12.32
C ASP A 48 13.88 6.12 13.13
N TYR A 49 13.06 5.84 14.15
CA TYR A 49 13.21 4.63 14.95
C TYR A 49 13.12 3.35 14.12
N VAL A 50 12.18 3.29 13.16
CA VAL A 50 12.07 2.13 12.25
C VAL A 50 13.29 2.05 11.33
N LEU A 51 13.78 3.17 10.79
CA LEU A 51 14.98 3.19 9.96
C LEU A 51 16.21 2.73 10.74
N ASP A 52 16.36 3.18 11.99
CA ASP A 52 17.47 2.78 12.86
C ASP A 52 17.43 1.28 13.15
N LEU A 53 16.24 0.70 13.37
CA LEU A 53 16.07 -0.76 13.52
C LEU A 53 16.42 -1.53 12.25
N ASP A 54 16.14 -0.94 11.09
CA ASP A 54 16.45 -1.51 9.77
C ASP A 54 17.88 -1.16 9.30
N GLU A 55 18.70 -0.52 10.15
CA GLU A 55 20.07 -0.05 9.88
C GLU A 55 20.18 0.92 8.66
N GLU A 56 19.10 1.62 8.31
CA GLU A 56 19.07 2.60 7.22
C GLU A 56 19.46 4.01 7.73
N THR A 57 20.33 4.72 7.00
CA THR A 57 20.72 6.11 7.33
C THR A 57 20.37 7.10 6.22
N ASN A 58 20.09 8.36 6.60
CA ASN A 58 19.94 9.52 5.68
C ASN A 58 18.74 9.51 4.71
N VAL A 59 17.54 9.17 5.17
CA VAL A 59 16.31 9.36 4.39
C VAL A 59 15.77 10.79 4.61
N ASP A 60 15.63 11.57 3.54
CA ASP A 60 15.01 12.91 3.60
C ASP A 60 13.57 12.80 4.16
N LYS A 61 13.18 13.72 5.05
CA LYS A 61 11.89 13.67 5.76
C LYS A 61 10.87 14.58 5.09
N CYS A 62 10.53 14.28 3.85
CA CYS A 62 9.33 14.87 3.25
C CYS A 62 8.10 14.13 3.78
N VAL A 63 7.50 14.69 4.83
CA VAL A 63 6.32 14.16 5.51
C VAL A 63 5.06 14.79 4.91
N SER A 64 4.11 13.98 4.45
CA SER A 64 2.76 14.44 4.15
C SER A 64 1.74 13.65 4.97
N LEU A 65 0.74 14.36 5.49
CA LEU A 65 -0.42 13.76 6.13
C LEU A 65 -1.48 13.56 5.05
N THR A 66 -1.84 12.32 4.79
CA THR A 66 -2.98 12.00 3.93
C THR A 66 -4.19 11.64 4.80
N PRO A 67 -5.43 11.87 4.34
CA PRO A 67 -6.59 11.28 5.01
C PRO A 67 -6.49 9.75 5.01
N ALA A 68 -7.04 9.05 6.01
CA ALA A 68 -7.22 7.58 6.02
C ALA A 68 -8.32 7.12 5.06
N LYS A 69 -8.24 7.64 3.85
CA LYS A 69 -9.05 7.26 2.69
C LYS A 69 -8.06 7.17 1.54
N ALA A 70 -8.11 6.06 0.82
CA ALA A 70 -7.24 5.93 -0.33
C ALA A 70 -7.55 7.07 -1.34
N PRO A 71 -6.56 7.50 -2.15
CA PRO A 71 -6.70 8.64 -3.07
C PRO A 71 -7.95 8.51 -3.96
N PRO A 72 -8.52 9.61 -4.49
CA PRO A 72 -9.62 9.47 -5.45
C PRO A 72 -9.21 8.60 -6.64
N HIS A 73 -10.20 8.07 -7.35
CA HIS A 73 -9.96 7.40 -8.63
C HIS A 73 -9.23 8.36 -9.58
N ALA A 74 -8.41 7.79 -10.46
CA ALA A 74 -7.72 8.56 -11.49
C ALA A 74 -8.73 9.30 -12.39
N ASP A 75 -8.48 10.57 -12.66
CA ASP A 75 -9.33 11.39 -13.54
C ASP A 75 -9.24 10.92 -15.01
N ASP A 76 -8.04 10.55 -15.45
CA ASP A 76 -7.79 10.04 -16.80
C ASP A 76 -7.98 8.52 -16.86
N ASP A 77 -8.73 8.01 -17.84
CA ASP A 77 -8.95 6.56 -18.02
C ASP A 77 -7.90 5.87 -18.92
N VAL A 78 -6.63 6.24 -18.72
CA VAL A 78 -5.47 5.72 -19.47
C VAL A 78 -4.34 5.36 -18.50
N ALA A 79 -3.51 4.38 -18.83
CA ALA A 79 -2.29 4.10 -18.10
C ALA A 79 -1.16 3.71 -19.05
N TYR A 80 0.08 3.80 -18.59
CA TYR A 80 1.26 3.50 -19.40
C TYR A 80 2.12 2.44 -18.73
N LYS A 81 2.49 1.38 -19.46
CA LYS A 81 3.35 0.32 -18.92
C LYS A 81 4.66 0.29 -19.67
N PHE A 82 5.75 0.48 -18.93
CA PHE A 82 7.10 0.24 -19.41
C PHE A 82 7.43 -1.25 -19.19
N THR A 83 8.00 -1.89 -20.20
CA THR A 83 8.24 -3.34 -20.22
C THR A 83 9.40 -3.70 -21.14
N ASP A 84 9.97 -4.90 -20.99
CA ASP A 84 10.94 -5.46 -21.94
C ASP A 84 10.26 -6.14 -23.15
N ASN A 85 11.07 -6.59 -24.11
CA ASN A 85 10.59 -7.27 -25.31
C ASN A 85 9.90 -8.60 -25.03
N ALA A 86 10.39 -9.37 -24.05
CA ALA A 86 9.83 -10.68 -23.75
C ALA A 86 8.44 -10.53 -23.11
N ALA A 87 8.32 -9.63 -22.14
CA ALA A 87 7.07 -9.30 -21.47
C ALA A 87 6.04 -8.67 -22.43
N LEU A 88 6.47 -7.88 -23.43
CA LEU A 88 5.57 -7.28 -24.43
C LEU A 88 4.67 -8.31 -25.11
N GLU A 89 5.21 -9.48 -25.48
CA GLU A 89 4.43 -10.52 -26.16
C GLU A 89 3.28 -11.04 -25.28
N PHE A 90 3.52 -11.22 -23.98
CA PHE A 90 2.47 -11.64 -23.03
C PHE A 90 1.35 -10.60 -22.94
N TRP A 91 1.70 -9.31 -22.85
CA TRP A 91 0.71 -8.23 -22.86
C TRP A 91 -0.14 -8.26 -24.13
N LEU A 92 0.48 -8.40 -25.31
CA LEU A 92 -0.23 -8.47 -26.59
C LEU A 92 -1.03 -9.77 -26.76
N GLN A 93 -0.72 -10.82 -26.04
CA GLN A 93 -1.50 -12.06 -25.99
C GLN A 93 -2.62 -12.04 -24.94
N GLY A 94 -2.72 -10.98 -24.14
CA GLY A 94 -3.69 -10.87 -23.05
C GLY A 94 -3.34 -11.73 -21.83
N SER A 95 -2.06 -12.10 -21.69
CA SER A 95 -1.53 -12.77 -20.50
C SER A 95 -0.92 -11.73 -19.57
N ILE A 96 -1.61 -11.42 -18.47
CA ILE A 96 -1.25 -10.31 -17.58
C ILE A 96 -0.88 -10.88 -16.22
N ARG A 97 0.38 -10.68 -15.83
CA ARG A 97 0.88 -11.04 -14.49
C ARG A 97 0.57 -9.92 -13.50
N LEU A 98 0.09 -10.31 -12.32
CA LEU A 98 -0.11 -9.46 -11.16
C LEU A 98 0.76 -9.95 -10.02
N ASN A 99 1.33 -9.02 -9.26
CA ASN A 99 2.19 -9.36 -8.14
C ASN A 99 1.55 -8.92 -6.82
N PRO A 100 1.75 -9.66 -5.73
CA PRO A 100 1.42 -9.16 -4.41
C PRO A 100 2.37 -8.03 -4.00
N LEU A 101 1.99 -7.19 -3.04
CA LEU A 101 2.79 -6.02 -2.66
C LEU A 101 4.17 -6.37 -2.11
N HIS A 102 4.31 -7.46 -1.35
CA HIS A 102 5.62 -7.87 -0.81
C HIS A 102 6.60 -8.32 -1.89
N PHE A 103 6.14 -8.59 -3.12
CA PHE A 103 7.05 -8.88 -4.24
C PHE A 103 8.02 -7.72 -4.49
N TYR A 104 7.58 -6.47 -4.30
CA TYR A 104 8.40 -5.27 -4.53
C TYR A 104 9.54 -5.10 -3.53
N HIS A 105 9.54 -5.88 -2.44
CA HIS A 105 10.63 -5.88 -1.46
C HIS A 105 11.89 -6.58 -1.99
N THR A 106 11.75 -7.47 -2.98
CA THR A 106 12.82 -8.39 -3.39
C THR A 106 12.99 -8.46 -4.91
N ILE A 107 12.60 -7.42 -5.65
CA ILE A 107 12.82 -7.42 -7.10
C ILE A 107 14.30 -7.23 -7.44
N GLU A 108 14.74 -7.82 -8.54
CA GLU A 108 16.16 -7.83 -8.90
C GLU A 108 16.70 -6.45 -9.27
N ASN A 109 15.86 -5.57 -9.82
CA ASN A 109 16.27 -4.21 -10.14
C ASN A 109 16.29 -3.33 -8.88
N GLU A 110 17.48 -3.09 -8.34
CA GLU A 110 17.71 -2.24 -7.16
C GLU A 110 17.07 -0.85 -7.27
N GLU A 111 17.01 -0.26 -8.46
CA GLU A 111 16.38 1.05 -8.63
C GLU A 111 14.89 1.00 -8.31
N ALA A 112 14.25 -0.15 -8.55
CA ALA A 112 12.81 -0.35 -8.43
C ALA A 112 12.38 -1.01 -7.12
N VAL A 113 13.31 -1.63 -6.37
CA VAL A 113 13.04 -2.23 -5.06
C VAL A 113 12.49 -1.16 -4.13
N ASP A 114 11.39 -1.47 -3.44
CA ASP A 114 10.88 -0.69 -2.30
C ASP A 114 10.67 -1.65 -1.13
N VAL A 115 11.68 -1.79 -0.27
CA VAL A 115 11.64 -2.66 0.93
C VAL A 115 10.56 -2.22 1.94
N ARG A 116 10.01 -1.02 1.80
CA ARG A 116 8.96 -0.44 2.65
C ARG A 116 7.59 -0.42 1.96
N GLU A 117 7.44 -1.14 0.87
CA GLU A 117 6.13 -1.31 0.24
C GLU A 117 5.15 -1.95 1.25
N GLY A 118 3.91 -1.44 1.34
CA GLY A 118 2.95 -1.89 2.33
C GLY A 118 3.10 -1.27 3.73
N LEU A 119 4.25 -0.63 4.06
CA LEU A 119 4.41 0.07 5.34
C LEU A 119 3.59 1.37 5.36
N GLY A 120 2.92 1.63 6.47
CA GLY A 120 2.16 2.85 6.70
C GLY A 120 2.00 3.16 8.18
N MET A 121 1.74 4.43 8.49
CA MET A 121 1.39 4.88 9.82
C MET A 121 -0.07 5.30 9.82
N ILE A 122 -0.83 4.86 10.82
CA ILE A 122 -2.22 5.26 10.99
C ILE A 122 -2.40 5.90 12.36
N HIS A 123 -3.03 7.08 12.36
CA HIS A 123 -3.45 7.78 13.55
C HIS A 123 -4.97 7.77 13.63
N LEU A 124 -5.51 7.03 14.58
CA LEU A 124 -6.93 6.98 14.87
C LEU A 124 -7.26 7.90 16.04
N VAL A 125 -8.34 8.64 15.90
CA VAL A 125 -8.83 9.57 16.93
C VAL A 125 -10.25 9.17 17.32
N SER A 126 -10.51 9.13 18.62
CA SER A 126 -11.85 9.11 19.20
C SER A 126 -12.12 10.45 19.92
N PRO A 127 -13.32 10.68 20.46
CA PRO A 127 -13.60 11.89 21.25
C PRO A 127 -12.65 12.11 22.45
N LYS A 128 -12.12 11.05 23.05
CA LYS A 128 -11.29 11.13 24.27
C LYS A 128 -9.85 10.66 24.08
N GLU A 129 -9.61 9.73 23.18
CA GLU A 129 -8.36 8.99 23.08
C GLU A 129 -7.77 9.10 21.68
N SER A 130 -6.46 8.88 21.56
CA SER A 130 -5.83 8.71 20.27
C SER A 130 -4.86 7.54 20.23
N LEU A 131 -4.76 6.93 19.05
CA LEU A 131 -3.99 5.72 18.81
C LEU A 131 -3.13 5.89 17.58
N GLY A 132 -1.82 5.69 17.72
CA GLY A 132 -0.86 5.67 16.64
C GLY A 132 -0.40 4.25 16.39
N MET A 133 -0.41 3.80 15.15
CA MET A 133 0.10 2.48 14.78
C MET A 133 1.02 2.62 13.58
N ILE A 134 2.12 1.86 13.59
CA ILE A 134 2.88 1.52 12.39
C ILE A 134 2.45 0.13 11.99
N SER A 135 2.02 -0.02 10.74
CA SER A 135 1.58 -1.30 10.21
C SER A 135 2.12 -1.58 8.82
N ASN A 136 2.21 -2.86 8.49
CA ASN A 136 2.33 -3.33 7.13
C ASN A 136 0.99 -3.96 6.71
N SER A 137 0.48 -3.59 5.55
CA SER A 137 -0.87 -3.91 5.06
C SER A 137 -0.88 -4.24 3.57
N GLY A 138 -2.04 -4.69 3.08
CA GLY A 138 -2.23 -5.07 1.67
C GLY A 138 -1.77 -6.48 1.33
N PHE A 139 -1.61 -7.36 2.31
CA PHE A 139 -1.28 -8.78 2.09
C PHE A 139 -2.32 -9.51 1.23
N ASN A 140 -3.57 -9.05 1.23
CA ASN A 140 -4.65 -9.60 0.41
C ASN A 140 -4.80 -8.91 -0.95
N SER A 141 -3.76 -8.21 -1.42
CA SER A 141 -3.83 -7.43 -2.64
C SER A 141 -2.88 -7.92 -3.71
N LEU A 142 -3.37 -7.96 -4.94
CA LEU A 142 -2.59 -8.09 -6.16
C LEU A 142 -2.57 -6.73 -6.86
N VAL A 143 -1.43 -6.37 -7.47
CA VAL A 143 -1.27 -5.08 -8.14
C VAL A 143 -0.65 -5.20 -9.52
N ILE A 144 -0.99 -4.23 -10.36
CA ILE A 144 -0.28 -3.89 -11.58
C ILE A 144 0.19 -2.44 -11.45
N CYS A 145 1.50 -2.24 -11.42
CA CYS A 145 2.11 -0.92 -11.45
C CYS A 145 2.24 -0.42 -12.90
N THR A 146 1.70 0.76 -13.17
CA THR A 146 1.77 1.50 -14.44
C THR A 146 2.16 2.95 -14.14
N SER A 147 2.33 3.79 -15.15
CA SER A 147 2.47 5.25 -15.00
C SER A 147 1.18 5.94 -15.44
N SER A 148 0.83 7.07 -14.81
CA SER A 148 -0.29 7.92 -15.21
C SER A 148 -0.03 8.68 -16.51
N ASP A 149 1.25 8.91 -16.84
CA ASP A 149 1.67 9.56 -18.08
C ASP A 149 2.90 8.88 -18.71
N ALA A 150 3.36 9.39 -19.85
CA ALA A 150 4.61 8.99 -20.50
C ALA A 150 5.43 10.21 -20.98
N ARG A 151 5.56 11.23 -20.12
CA ARG A 151 6.26 12.49 -20.46
C ARG A 151 7.69 12.23 -20.92
N LYS A 152 8.10 12.91 -22.00
CA LYS A 152 9.45 12.78 -22.59
C LYS A 152 10.58 13.03 -21.58
N THR A 153 10.38 13.95 -20.63
CA THR A 153 11.38 14.33 -19.62
C THR A 153 11.76 13.20 -18.66
N GLU A 154 10.82 12.30 -18.36
CA GLU A 154 11.01 11.19 -17.40
C GLU A 154 11.07 9.82 -18.11
N ARG A 155 10.76 9.78 -19.42
CA ARG A 155 10.65 8.54 -20.21
C ARG A 155 11.96 7.74 -20.25
N SER A 156 13.11 8.39 -20.41
CA SER A 156 14.41 7.70 -20.45
C SER A 156 14.71 6.95 -19.14
N LEU A 157 14.41 7.57 -18.00
CA LEU A 157 14.57 6.95 -16.68
C LEU A 157 13.67 5.72 -16.55
N ARG A 158 12.39 5.85 -16.92
CA ARG A 158 11.44 4.73 -16.84
C ARG A 158 11.78 3.59 -17.81
N HIS A 159 12.35 3.89 -18.98
CA HIS A 159 12.85 2.87 -19.89
C HIS A 159 14.05 2.11 -19.33
N ALA A 160 15.01 2.81 -18.72
CA ALA A 160 16.15 2.17 -18.08
C ALA A 160 15.69 1.24 -16.95
N LYS A 161 14.71 1.68 -16.17
CA LYS A 161 14.23 0.98 -14.98
C LYS A 161 13.30 -0.20 -15.27
N PHE A 162 12.38 -0.05 -16.22
CA PHE A 162 11.26 -0.99 -16.41
C PHE A 162 11.24 -1.64 -17.80
N GLY A 163 12.14 -1.23 -18.70
CA GLY A 163 12.30 -1.81 -20.03
C GLY A 163 12.02 -0.84 -21.17
N SER A 164 12.59 -1.16 -22.33
CA SER A 164 12.65 -0.27 -23.50
C SER A 164 11.33 -0.13 -24.27
N ARG A 165 10.29 -0.91 -23.95
CA ARG A 165 8.99 -0.86 -24.63
C ARG A 165 8.00 -0.07 -23.79
N LEU A 166 7.12 0.65 -24.48
CA LEU A 166 6.06 1.41 -23.88
C LEU A 166 4.71 0.96 -24.42
N LEU A 167 3.84 0.59 -23.51
CA LEU A 167 2.45 0.27 -23.77
C LEU A 167 1.57 1.40 -23.23
N ARG A 168 0.49 1.69 -23.94
CA ARG A 168 -0.64 2.48 -23.48
C ARG A 168 -1.82 1.55 -23.27
N ILE A 169 -2.37 1.56 -22.06
CA ILE A 169 -3.60 0.87 -21.70
C ILE A 169 -4.73 1.89 -21.79
N ASN A 170 -5.58 1.71 -22.79
CA ASN A 170 -6.77 2.52 -23.03
C ASN A 170 -7.97 1.94 -22.27
N ARG A 171 -8.84 2.82 -21.75
CA ARG A 171 -10.00 2.42 -20.95
C ARG A 171 -9.58 1.57 -19.74
N VAL A 172 -8.60 2.08 -18.97
CA VAL A 172 -7.91 1.32 -17.92
C VAL A 172 -8.88 0.79 -16.85
N THR A 173 -9.97 1.51 -16.59
CA THR A 173 -11.02 1.08 -15.65
C THR A 173 -11.75 -0.16 -16.16
N THR A 174 -12.11 -0.21 -17.45
CA THR A 174 -12.72 -1.40 -18.06
C THR A 174 -11.74 -2.57 -18.10
N PHE A 175 -10.48 -2.31 -18.44
CA PHE A 175 -9.41 -3.31 -18.41
C PHE A 175 -9.26 -3.90 -17.00
N ALA A 176 -9.18 -3.06 -15.97
CA ALA A 176 -9.09 -3.48 -14.57
C ALA A 176 -10.34 -4.26 -14.14
N GLN A 177 -11.55 -3.79 -14.44
CA GLN A 177 -12.78 -4.54 -14.12
C GLN A 177 -12.77 -5.95 -14.70
N LYS A 178 -12.31 -6.11 -15.95
CA LYS A 178 -12.23 -7.41 -16.60
C LYS A 178 -11.22 -8.34 -15.90
N ILE A 179 -10.05 -7.82 -15.53
CA ILE A 179 -9.08 -8.57 -14.73
C ILE A 179 -9.66 -8.96 -13.36
N ALA A 180 -10.34 -8.03 -12.69
CA ALA A 180 -10.97 -8.29 -11.39
C ALA A 180 -11.97 -9.44 -11.47
N ASN A 181 -12.79 -9.48 -12.52
CA ASN A 181 -13.74 -10.58 -12.77
C ASN A 181 -13.04 -11.91 -13.03
N LEU A 182 -11.95 -11.92 -13.82
CA LEU A 182 -11.16 -13.12 -14.11
C LEU A 182 -10.47 -13.68 -12.86
N LEU A 183 -10.05 -12.79 -11.94
CA LEU A 183 -9.41 -13.18 -10.67
C LEU A 183 -10.41 -13.62 -9.59
N GLY A 184 -11.67 -13.19 -9.68
CA GLY A 184 -12.60 -13.27 -8.55
C GLY A 184 -12.23 -12.30 -7.42
N ALA A 185 -11.68 -11.12 -7.77
CA ALA A 185 -11.38 -10.09 -6.79
C ALA A 185 -12.67 -9.52 -6.17
N THR A 186 -12.66 -9.27 -4.85
CA THR A 186 -13.81 -8.72 -4.12
C THR A 186 -14.00 -7.23 -4.42
N ARG A 187 -12.91 -6.53 -4.74
CA ARG A 187 -12.89 -5.12 -5.16
C ARG A 187 -11.68 -4.87 -6.07
N PHE A 188 -11.79 -3.88 -6.95
CA PHE A 188 -10.64 -3.30 -7.64
C PHE A 188 -10.59 -1.78 -7.48
N ALA A 189 -9.43 -1.18 -7.74
CA ALA A 189 -9.26 0.26 -7.79
C ALA A 189 -8.18 0.66 -8.80
N VAL A 190 -8.37 1.80 -9.47
CA VAL A 190 -7.35 2.44 -10.30
C VAL A 190 -7.11 3.85 -9.76
N ARG A 191 -5.89 4.09 -9.25
CA ARG A 191 -5.55 5.33 -8.54
C ARG A 191 -4.12 5.74 -8.81
N ASP A 192 -3.86 7.04 -8.76
CA ASP A 192 -2.49 7.55 -8.77
C ASP A 192 -1.87 7.40 -7.39
N VAL A 193 -0.60 7.01 -7.35
CA VAL A 193 0.17 6.88 -6.12
C VAL A 193 0.58 8.26 -5.63
N ASN A 194 0.36 8.51 -4.34
CA ASN A 194 0.87 9.66 -3.64
C ASN A 194 2.35 9.46 -3.28
N TYR A 195 3.09 10.57 -3.17
CA TYR A 195 4.52 10.52 -2.83
C TYR A 195 4.79 11.23 -1.51
N SER A 196 5.28 10.46 -0.54
CA SER A 196 5.65 10.89 0.79
C SER A 196 6.70 9.95 1.37
N ASN A 197 7.74 10.49 2.01
CA ASN A 197 8.76 9.66 2.67
C ASN A 197 8.22 9.08 3.98
N VAL A 198 7.29 9.79 4.62
CA VAL A 198 6.59 9.31 5.81
C VAL A 198 5.10 9.19 5.48
N LYS A 199 4.62 7.94 5.44
CA LYS A 199 3.28 7.58 4.95
C LYS A 199 2.29 7.58 6.13
N ILE A 200 1.63 8.71 6.39
CA ILE A 200 0.74 8.84 7.57
C ILE A 200 -0.69 9.11 7.14
N VAL A 201 -1.60 8.34 7.70
CA VAL A 201 -3.03 8.54 7.53
C VAL A 201 -3.74 8.85 8.84
N LYS A 202 -4.75 9.73 8.78
CA LYS A 202 -5.60 10.08 9.94
C LYS A 202 -7.04 9.62 9.74
N GLY A 203 -7.56 8.89 10.71
CA GLY A 203 -8.92 8.34 10.72
C GLY A 203 -9.66 8.58 12.03
N VAL A 204 -10.97 8.35 12.02
CA VAL A 204 -11.83 8.40 13.21
C VAL A 204 -12.35 7.00 13.48
N SER A 205 -12.25 6.56 14.73
CA SER A 205 -12.69 5.23 15.18
C SER A 205 -12.91 5.24 16.70
N ASP A 206 -13.73 4.32 17.18
CA ASP A 206 -13.89 3.97 18.59
C ASP A 206 -12.77 3.05 19.13
N LEU A 207 -11.96 2.47 18.23
CA LEU A 207 -10.85 1.59 18.59
C LEU A 207 -9.89 2.20 19.63
N PRO A 208 -9.49 3.49 19.59
CA PRO A 208 -8.62 4.08 20.61
C PRO A 208 -9.17 3.93 22.04
N GLU A 209 -10.46 4.22 22.24
CA GLU A 209 -11.13 4.07 23.54
C GLU A 209 -11.18 2.61 23.97
N LYS A 210 -11.52 1.69 23.06
CA LYS A 210 -11.54 0.25 23.37
C LYS A 210 -10.16 -0.31 23.67
N PHE A 211 -9.14 0.17 22.96
CA PHE A 211 -7.76 -0.19 23.24
C PHE A 211 -7.33 0.28 24.63
N PHE A 212 -7.68 1.52 24.99
CA PHE A 212 -7.40 2.06 26.32
C PHE A 212 -8.13 1.31 27.44
N GLU A 213 -9.42 0.96 27.25
CA GLU A 213 -10.19 0.15 28.21
C GLU A 213 -9.55 -1.23 28.46
N LEU A 214 -9.09 -1.91 27.41
CA LEU A 214 -8.52 -3.26 27.51
C LEU A 214 -7.06 -3.23 28.00
N ASN A 215 -6.28 -2.26 27.56
CA ASN A 215 -4.84 -2.21 27.79
C ASN A 215 -4.47 -1.41 29.06
N GLY A 216 -5.17 -0.31 29.33
CA GLY A 216 -4.77 0.71 30.30
C GLY A 216 -3.51 1.46 29.86
N THR A 217 -2.77 2.02 30.83
CA THR A 217 -1.53 2.79 30.61
C THR A 217 -0.24 1.95 30.70
N GLY A 218 -0.33 0.64 30.47
CA GLY A 218 0.79 -0.31 30.62
C GLY A 218 1.16 -1.04 29.35
N ASP A 219 1.87 -2.17 29.51
CA ASP A 219 2.30 -3.03 28.41
C ASP A 219 1.12 -3.50 27.55
N LEU A 220 1.41 -3.74 26.27
CA LEU A 220 0.45 -4.26 25.30
C LEU A 220 0.00 -5.67 25.69
N LYS A 221 -1.31 -5.84 25.89
CA LYS A 221 -1.94 -7.11 26.26
C LYS A 221 -2.54 -7.80 25.03
N ASP A 222 -2.41 -9.12 25.00
CA ASP A 222 -2.97 -9.97 23.94
C ASP A 222 -4.47 -9.73 23.71
N ALA A 223 -5.25 -9.55 24.78
CA ALA A 223 -6.68 -9.30 24.69
C ALA A 223 -7.05 -8.07 23.84
N ALA A 224 -6.23 -7.01 23.83
CA ALA A 224 -6.48 -5.83 23.00
C ALA A 224 -6.19 -6.12 21.52
N LEU A 225 -5.14 -6.90 21.24
CA LEU A 225 -4.79 -7.35 19.89
C LEU A 225 -5.82 -8.32 19.31
N GLU A 226 -6.28 -9.27 20.13
CA GLU A 226 -7.35 -10.20 19.78
C GLU A 226 -8.66 -9.46 19.47
N TYR A 227 -9.02 -8.47 20.30
CA TYR A 227 -10.19 -7.63 20.06
C TYR A 227 -10.08 -6.88 18.72
N ALA A 228 -8.94 -6.24 18.47
CA ALA A 228 -8.69 -5.56 17.19
C ALA A 228 -8.77 -6.53 16.00
N ALA A 229 -8.20 -7.73 16.13
CA ALA A 229 -8.23 -8.75 15.08
C ALA A 229 -9.66 -9.27 14.77
N ILE A 230 -10.50 -9.43 15.80
CA ILE A 230 -11.88 -9.92 15.62
C ILE A 230 -12.80 -8.83 15.08
N HIS A 231 -12.72 -7.62 15.65
CA HIS A 231 -13.76 -6.59 15.47
C HIS A 231 -13.36 -5.46 14.53
N HIS A 232 -12.06 -5.20 14.34
CA HIS A 232 -11.58 -4.02 13.62
C HIS A 232 -10.60 -4.32 12.49
N LEU A 233 -10.20 -5.57 12.26
CA LEU A 233 -9.15 -5.90 11.30
C LEU A 233 -9.44 -5.38 9.89
N ASP A 234 -10.66 -5.61 9.38
CA ASP A 234 -11.03 -5.13 8.03
C ASP A 234 -11.00 -3.61 7.94
N ALA A 235 -11.54 -2.91 8.95
CA ALA A 235 -11.52 -1.46 9.01
C ALA A 235 -10.09 -0.91 9.09
N LEU A 236 -9.19 -1.58 9.82
CA LEU A 236 -7.78 -1.23 9.89
C LEU A 236 -7.05 -1.46 8.56
N ILE A 237 -7.31 -2.58 7.89
CA ILE A 237 -6.75 -2.86 6.56
C ILE A 237 -7.20 -1.77 5.57
N GLU A 238 -8.48 -1.44 5.54
CA GLU A 238 -9.01 -0.41 4.64
C GLU A 238 -8.47 0.98 4.95
N ALA A 239 -8.39 1.36 6.22
CA ALA A 239 -7.88 2.67 6.62
C ALA A 239 -6.38 2.81 6.31
N THR A 240 -5.61 1.73 6.40
CA THR A 240 -4.18 1.71 6.10
C THR A 240 -3.87 1.61 4.60
N GLU A 241 -4.80 1.16 3.76
CA GLU A 241 -4.62 1.01 2.31
C GLU A 241 -4.08 2.31 1.65
N ALA A 242 -4.56 3.47 2.10
CA ALA A 242 -4.11 4.77 1.59
C ALA A 242 -2.60 4.99 1.76
N ALA A 243 -2.06 4.65 2.94
CA ALA A 243 -0.64 4.78 3.24
C ALA A 243 0.16 3.61 2.65
N SER A 244 -0.27 2.39 2.94
CA SER A 244 0.44 1.16 2.64
C SER A 244 0.47 0.81 1.15
N VAL A 245 -0.64 1.07 0.43
CA VAL A 245 -0.83 0.61 -0.95
C VAL A 245 -0.77 1.75 -1.94
N PHE A 246 -1.15 2.97 -1.57
CA PHE A 246 -1.21 4.09 -2.52
C PHE A 246 -0.27 5.24 -2.16
N THR A 247 0.74 5.00 -1.32
CA THR A 247 1.79 5.99 -1.06
C THR A 247 3.16 5.35 -1.19
N LYS A 248 4.06 6.01 -1.93
CA LYS A 248 5.47 5.64 -2.09
C LYS A 248 6.42 6.74 -1.62
N PRO A 249 7.66 6.40 -1.25
CA PRO A 249 8.71 7.42 -1.01
C PRO A 249 8.91 8.36 -2.21
N ASN A 250 9.30 9.60 -1.94
CA ASN A 250 9.48 10.63 -2.97
C ASN A 250 10.55 10.32 -4.00
N ILE A 251 11.53 9.47 -3.67
CA ILE A 251 12.53 9.01 -4.63
C ILE A 251 11.90 8.31 -5.85
N TYR A 252 10.70 7.73 -5.70
CA TYR A 252 9.95 7.11 -6.79
C TYR A 252 9.01 8.07 -7.52
N ARG A 253 8.91 9.34 -7.11
CA ARG A 253 8.03 10.35 -7.73
C ARG A 253 8.17 10.45 -9.26
N PRO A 254 9.36 10.33 -9.87
CA PRO A 254 9.52 10.33 -11.33
C PRO A 254 8.82 9.17 -12.05
N GLU A 255 8.40 8.10 -11.34
CA GLU A 255 7.63 7.00 -11.92
C GLU A 255 6.21 7.41 -12.30
N ARG A 256 5.65 8.41 -11.60
CA ARG A 256 4.26 8.85 -11.75
C ARG A 256 3.30 7.66 -11.73
N GLU A 257 3.52 6.74 -10.80
CA GLU A 257 2.80 5.49 -10.74
C GLU A 257 1.27 5.70 -10.68
N ARG A 258 0.59 5.00 -11.58
CA ARG A 258 -0.82 4.67 -11.52
C ARG A 258 -0.93 3.19 -11.17
N ARG A 259 -1.62 2.90 -10.07
CA ARG A 259 -1.74 1.56 -9.52
C ARG A 259 -3.13 1.01 -9.77
N LEU A 260 -3.15 -0.17 -10.40
CA LEU A 260 -4.35 -1.01 -10.48
C LEU A 260 -4.25 -2.01 -9.33
N LEU A 261 -5.17 -1.93 -8.39
CA LEU A 261 -5.28 -2.77 -7.20
C LEU A 261 -6.43 -3.75 -7.36
N PHE A 262 -6.20 -5.00 -6.95
CA PHE A 262 -7.18 -6.08 -6.94
C PHE A 262 -7.18 -6.71 -5.55
N VAL A 263 -8.25 -6.48 -4.80
CA VAL A 263 -8.41 -6.96 -3.42
C VAL A 263 -9.00 -8.36 -3.47
N MET A 264 -8.33 -9.31 -2.83
CA MET A 264 -8.74 -10.71 -2.73
C MET A 264 -9.42 -10.98 -1.39
N GLU A 265 -10.21 -12.04 -1.34
CA GLU A 265 -10.90 -12.48 -0.11
C GLU A 265 -9.91 -12.86 1.02
N ARG A 266 -8.71 -13.35 0.66
CA ARG A 266 -7.67 -13.81 1.57
C ARG A 266 -6.31 -13.25 1.17
N ASP A 267 -5.34 -13.35 2.07
CA ASP A 267 -3.95 -13.01 1.80
C ASP A 267 -3.39 -13.77 0.59
N VAL A 268 -2.55 -13.10 -0.17
CA VAL A 268 -1.93 -13.60 -1.40
C VAL A 268 -0.42 -13.56 -1.24
N THR A 269 0.22 -14.72 -1.26
CA THR A 269 1.67 -14.85 -1.03
C THR A 269 2.49 -14.95 -2.31
N GLN A 270 1.84 -15.25 -3.44
CA GLN A 270 2.49 -15.48 -4.73
C GLN A 270 1.86 -14.63 -5.82
N TRP A 271 2.63 -14.37 -6.87
CA TRP A 271 2.10 -13.75 -8.09
C TRP A 271 1.10 -14.68 -8.78
N THR A 272 0.24 -14.11 -9.59
CA THR A 272 -0.68 -14.86 -10.45
C THR A 272 -0.74 -14.21 -11.83
N SER A 273 -1.36 -14.90 -12.79
CA SER A 273 -1.61 -14.37 -14.12
C SER A 273 -3.03 -14.67 -14.57
N VAL A 274 -3.66 -13.70 -15.21
CA VAL A 274 -4.88 -13.93 -15.98
C VAL A 274 -4.54 -14.09 -17.46
N GLN A 275 -5.35 -14.85 -18.17
CA GLN A 275 -5.18 -15.06 -19.60
C GLN A 275 -6.52 -14.89 -20.32
N ASP A 276 -6.65 -13.80 -21.06
CA ASP A 276 -7.81 -13.52 -21.90
C ASP A 276 -7.38 -12.60 -23.05
N LYS A 277 -7.48 -13.11 -24.29
CA LYS A 277 -7.00 -12.39 -25.48
C LYS A 277 -7.68 -11.03 -25.68
N SER A 278 -8.93 -10.86 -25.26
CA SER A 278 -9.62 -9.56 -25.38
C SER A 278 -9.07 -8.48 -24.44
N LEU A 279 -8.24 -8.83 -23.44
CA LEU A 279 -7.46 -7.82 -22.70
C LEU A 279 -6.51 -7.05 -23.62
N ALA A 280 -6.02 -7.68 -24.69
CA ALA A 280 -5.14 -7.04 -25.68
C ALA A 280 -5.83 -5.92 -26.49
N GLU A 281 -7.17 -5.91 -26.56
CA GLU A 281 -7.94 -4.84 -27.23
C GLU A 281 -7.82 -3.48 -26.52
N HIS A 282 -7.33 -3.48 -25.28
CA HIS A 282 -7.05 -2.28 -24.50
C HIS A 282 -5.62 -1.79 -24.66
N ILE A 283 -4.73 -2.55 -25.31
CA ILE A 283 -3.29 -2.32 -25.29
C ILE A 283 -2.84 -1.79 -26.65
N GLU A 284 -2.19 -0.64 -26.62
CA GLU A 284 -1.56 0.00 -27.77
C GLU A 284 -0.05 0.09 -27.54
N VAL A 285 0.76 -0.28 -28.53
CA VAL A 285 2.22 -0.12 -28.47
C VAL A 285 2.57 1.29 -28.90
N VAL A 286 3.27 2.04 -28.05
CA VAL A 286 3.72 3.40 -28.34
C VAL A 286 5.14 3.33 -28.88
N VAL A 287 5.31 3.78 -30.12
CA VAL A 287 6.60 3.86 -30.83
C VAL A 287 7.38 5.11 -30.43
#